data_AF-C9SPR7-F1
#
_entry.id   AF-C9SPR7-F1
#
_cell.length_a   1.000
_cell.length_b   1.000
_cell.length_c   1.000
_cell.angle_alpha   90.00
_cell.angle_beta   90.00
_cell.angle_gamma   90.00
#
_symmetry.space_group_name_H-M   'P 1'
#
loop_
_entity.id
_entity.type
_entity.pdbx_description
1 polymer ?
#
loop_
_entity_poly.entity_id
_entity_poly.type
_entity_poly.pdbx_seq_one_letter_code
_entity_poly.pdbx_strand_id
1 'polypeptide(L)'
;MLALMLCSLTGTLFVYQGQEIGMTNVPADWPIDEYQDIEALNYYRALEARPGTTDAEKRYAMESINLLGRDNARIPMQWDDAPHAGFTDADGAKPWMRVHDLYPEINVAKQEREPDSVLHFWRALLRLRKHHRDLLIHGAFAVHDDADPHTFVFSKTHGDRTAVVALNFTAEDRPVTLPAVKGLRGEVGQL
;
A
#
# COMPACT_ATOMS: atom_id res chain seq x y z
N MET A 1 0.03 2.54 8.80
CA MET A 1 -0.66 3.84 8.57
C MET A 1 -1.70 3.78 7.44
N LEU A 2 -1.35 3.48 6.17
CA LEU A 2 -2.31 3.48 5.04
C LEU A 2 -3.53 2.58 5.25
N ALA A 3 -3.34 1.38 5.82
CA ALA A 3 -4.44 0.47 6.15
C ALA A 3 -5.48 1.09 7.09
N LEU A 4 -5.04 1.86 8.10
CA LEU A 4 -5.91 2.53 9.06
C LEU A 4 -6.74 3.63 8.38
N MET A 5 -6.11 4.41 7.50
CA MET A 5 -6.81 5.41 6.69
C MET A 5 -7.94 4.74 5.89
N LEU A 6 -7.61 3.75 5.07
CA LEU A 6 -8.58 3.10 4.19
C LEU A 6 -9.71 2.40 4.98
N CYS A 7 -9.37 1.74 6.09
CA CYS A 7 -10.35 1.06 6.94
C CYS A 7 -11.27 2.00 7.73
N SER A 8 -11.01 3.31 7.76
CA SER A 8 -11.83 4.29 8.47
C SER A 8 -12.63 5.24 7.57
N LEU A 9 -12.45 5.17 6.25
CA LEU A 9 -13.24 5.94 5.27
C LEU A 9 -14.60 5.29 4.97
N THR A 10 -15.59 6.12 4.59
CA THR A 10 -16.92 5.65 4.15
C THR A 10 -16.83 4.91 2.82
N GLY A 11 -17.63 3.86 2.66
CA GLY A 11 -17.82 3.17 1.38
C GLY A 11 -17.31 1.74 1.35
N THR A 12 -17.40 1.14 0.17
CA THR A 12 -16.91 -0.22 -0.07
C THR A 12 -15.39 -0.20 -0.12
N LEU A 13 -14.75 -0.88 0.83
CA LEU A 13 -13.31 -1.04 0.87
C LEU A 13 -12.87 -2.09 -0.14
N PHE A 14 -11.86 -1.76 -0.95
CA PHE A 14 -11.15 -2.70 -1.80
C PHE A 14 -9.73 -2.87 -1.28
N VAL A 15 -9.24 -4.10 -1.28
CA VAL A 15 -7.85 -4.45 -0.94
C VAL A 15 -7.30 -5.22 -2.14
N TYR A 16 -6.15 -4.80 -2.65
CA TYR A 16 -5.50 -5.47 -3.77
C TYR A 16 -4.53 -6.53 -3.27
N GLN A 17 -4.34 -7.61 -4.02
CA GLN A 17 -3.43 -8.71 -3.64
C GLN A 17 -2.02 -8.18 -3.33
N GLY A 18 -1.45 -8.57 -2.19
CA GLY A 18 -0.15 -8.09 -1.75
C GLY A 18 -0.19 -6.81 -0.90
N GLN A 19 -1.26 -6.02 -0.98
CA GLN A 19 -1.43 -4.84 -0.13
C GLN A 19 -1.53 -5.21 1.36
N GLU A 20 -2.11 -6.38 1.65
CA GLU A 20 -2.29 -6.92 2.99
C GLU A 20 -0.98 -7.35 3.64
N ILE A 21 0.05 -7.68 2.86
CA ILE A 21 1.40 -7.96 3.35
C ILE A 21 2.35 -6.76 3.14
N GLY A 22 1.89 -5.66 2.55
CA GLY A 22 2.72 -4.49 2.29
C GLY A 22 3.76 -4.71 1.19
N MET A 23 3.39 -5.41 0.11
CA MET A 23 4.21 -5.46 -1.11
C MET A 23 4.53 -4.06 -1.62
N THR A 24 5.74 -3.90 -2.17
CA THR A 24 6.29 -2.63 -2.65
C THR A 24 6.42 -2.64 -4.17
N ASN A 25 6.70 -1.46 -4.75
CA ASN A 25 7.17 -1.37 -6.13
C ASN A 25 8.41 -2.25 -6.35
N VAL A 26 8.59 -2.71 -7.58
CA VAL A 26 9.78 -3.48 -7.98
C VAL A 26 11.05 -2.65 -7.76
N PRO A 27 12.21 -3.29 -7.52
CA PRO A 27 13.49 -2.60 -7.36
C PRO A 27 13.81 -1.64 -8.51
N ALA A 28 14.34 -0.46 -8.17
CA ALA A 28 14.62 0.61 -9.12
C ALA A 28 15.73 0.27 -10.13
N ASP A 29 16.55 -0.73 -9.81
CA ASP A 29 17.62 -1.25 -10.66
C ASP A 29 17.16 -2.36 -11.61
N TRP A 30 15.88 -2.75 -11.60
CA TRP A 30 15.33 -3.67 -12.59
C TRP A 30 15.46 -3.07 -14.00
N PRO A 31 16.13 -3.76 -14.93
CA PRO A 31 16.24 -3.30 -16.31
C PRO A 31 14.90 -3.46 -17.05
N ILE A 32 14.74 -2.75 -18.17
CA ILE A 32 13.48 -2.70 -18.92
C ILE A 32 13.02 -4.07 -19.44
N ASP A 33 13.92 -5.03 -19.62
CA ASP A 33 13.63 -6.40 -20.07
C ASP A 33 12.99 -7.29 -19.00
N GLU A 34 13.00 -6.87 -17.73
CA GLU A 34 12.24 -7.55 -16.66
C GLU A 34 10.76 -7.13 -16.65
N TYR A 35 10.42 -5.99 -17.28
CA TYR A 35 9.04 -5.51 -17.39
C TYR A 35 8.28 -6.27 -18.49
N GLN A 36 6.99 -6.50 -18.27
CA GLN A 36 6.11 -7.23 -19.18
C GLN A 36 5.00 -6.33 -19.76
N ASP A 37 4.71 -5.20 -19.12
CA ASP A 37 3.63 -4.31 -19.54
C ASP A 37 3.94 -3.64 -20.89
N ILE A 38 3.07 -3.90 -21.87
CA ILE A 38 3.23 -3.39 -23.23
C ILE A 38 3.29 -1.86 -23.29
N GLU A 39 2.64 -1.17 -22.36
CA GLU A 39 2.67 0.28 -22.25
C GLU A 39 4.08 0.79 -21.88
N ALA A 40 4.68 0.23 -20.83
CA ALA A 40 6.05 0.57 -20.41
C ALA A 40 7.06 0.22 -21.51
N LEU A 41 6.94 -0.96 -22.10
CA LEU A 41 7.83 -1.42 -23.17
C LEU A 41 7.73 -0.52 -24.42
N ASN A 42 6.52 -0.17 -24.85
CA ASN A 42 6.33 0.70 -26.01
C ASN A 42 6.80 2.13 -25.74
N TYR A 43 6.55 2.66 -24.54
CA TYR A 43 7.04 3.98 -24.15
C TYR A 43 8.57 4.05 -24.21
N TYR A 44 9.25 3.07 -23.60
CA TYR A 44 10.72 3.03 -23.61
C TYR A 44 11.29 2.87 -25.02
N ARG A 45 10.71 1.96 -25.83
CA ARG A 45 11.12 1.74 -27.23
C ARG A 45 10.93 2.99 -28.10
N ALA A 46 9.82 3.71 -27.94
CA ALA A 46 9.56 4.93 -28.69
C ALA A 46 10.57 6.02 -28.34
N LEU A 47 10.94 6.14 -27.06
CA LEU A 47 11.99 7.04 -26.61
C LEU A 47 13.36 6.66 -27.18
N GLU A 48 13.71 5.38 -27.13
CA GLU A 48 15.00 4.89 -27.63
C GLU A 48 15.16 5.05 -29.15
N ALA A 49 14.08 4.90 -29.91
CA ALA A 49 14.09 5.08 -31.35
C ALA A 49 14.23 6.55 -31.80
N ARG A 50 14.05 7.52 -30.89
CA ARG A 50 14.10 8.94 -31.23
C ARG A 50 15.55 9.42 -31.44
N PRO A 51 15.87 10.08 -32.57
CA PRO A 51 17.21 10.60 -32.81
C PRO A 51 17.65 11.60 -31.72
N GLY A 52 18.87 11.44 -31.22
CA GLY A 52 19.45 12.33 -30.21
C GLY A 52 18.98 12.06 -28.78
N THR A 53 18.24 10.97 -28.53
CA THR A 53 17.88 10.56 -27.17
C THR A 53 19.13 10.39 -26.30
N THR A 54 19.09 11.03 -25.14
CA THR A 54 20.18 11.05 -24.16
C THR A 54 20.01 9.98 -23.09
N ASP A 55 21.10 9.58 -22.44
CA ASP A 55 21.04 8.67 -21.28
C ASP A 55 20.25 9.26 -20.11
N ALA A 56 20.23 10.59 -19.98
CA ALA A 56 19.44 11.27 -18.96
C ALA A 56 17.94 11.08 -19.19
N GLU A 57 17.49 11.16 -20.44
CA GLU A 57 16.09 10.90 -20.81
C GLU A 57 15.72 9.44 -20.62
N LYS A 58 16.60 8.50 -20.98
CA LYS A 58 16.39 7.07 -20.71
C LYS A 58 16.27 6.77 -19.22
N ARG A 59 17.11 7.41 -18.40
CA ARG A 59 17.06 7.27 -16.93
C ARG A 59 15.75 7.82 -16.36
N TYR A 60 15.35 9.02 -16.77
CA TYR A 60 14.09 9.62 -16.35
C TYR A 60 12.88 8.76 -16.75
N ALA A 61 12.93 8.15 -17.94
CA ALA A 61 11.91 7.21 -18.38
C ALA A 61 11.87 5.96 -17.48
N MET A 62 13.02 5.36 -17.15
CA MET A 62 13.07 4.23 -16.22
C MET A 62 12.58 4.59 -14.82
N GLU A 63 12.94 5.75 -14.29
CA GLU A 63 12.42 6.25 -13.00
C GLU A 63 10.89 6.38 -13.03
N SER A 64 10.35 6.91 -14.13
CA SER A 64 8.90 7.06 -14.32
C SER A 64 8.19 5.70 -14.43
N ILE A 65 8.77 4.76 -15.19
CA ILE A 65 8.26 3.38 -15.33
C ILE A 65 8.29 2.66 -13.98
N ASN A 66 9.37 2.79 -13.22
CA ASN A 66 9.49 2.17 -11.91
C ASN A 66 8.48 2.76 -10.90
N LEU A 67 8.25 4.07 -10.93
CA LEU A 67 7.33 4.72 -10.01
C LEU A 67 5.85 4.44 -10.34
N LEU A 68 5.48 4.49 -11.63
CA LEU A 68 4.08 4.52 -12.08
C LEU A 68 3.64 3.26 -12.85
N GLY A 69 4.58 2.39 -13.22
CA GLY A 69 4.33 1.22 -14.05
C GLY A 69 3.34 0.26 -13.42
N ARG A 70 2.44 -0.28 -14.24
CA ARG A 70 1.40 -1.23 -13.81
C ARG A 70 1.98 -2.55 -13.31
N ASP A 71 3.17 -2.91 -13.76
CA ASP A 71 3.85 -4.14 -13.37
C ASP A 71 4.21 -4.18 -11.88
N ASN A 72 4.34 -3.03 -11.21
CA ASN A 72 4.46 -2.97 -9.75
C ASN A 72 3.33 -3.72 -9.02
N ALA A 73 2.12 -3.72 -9.61
CA ALA A 73 0.96 -4.42 -9.07
C ALA A 73 0.80 -5.85 -9.63
N ARG A 74 1.66 -6.32 -10.52
CA ARG A 74 1.44 -7.57 -11.28
C ARG A 74 2.51 -8.62 -11.07
N ILE A 75 3.62 -8.27 -10.43
CA ILE A 75 4.61 -9.26 -10.02
C ILE A 75 3.92 -10.40 -9.22
N PRO A 76 4.41 -11.64 -9.36
CA PRO A 76 3.81 -12.77 -8.67
C PRO A 76 3.67 -12.56 -7.16
N MET A 77 2.56 -13.06 -6.59
CA MET A 77 2.28 -12.97 -5.16
C MET A 77 3.36 -13.67 -4.34
N GLN A 78 3.71 -13.07 -3.19
CA GLN A 78 4.78 -13.55 -2.31
C GLN A 78 4.20 -14.43 -1.19
N TRP A 79 4.05 -15.74 -1.44
CA TRP A 79 3.45 -16.68 -0.48
C TRP A 79 4.42 -17.08 0.61
N ASP A 80 5.67 -17.42 0.27
CA ASP A 80 6.70 -17.84 1.20
C ASP A 80 8.12 -17.47 0.73
N ASP A 81 9.15 -18.02 1.38
CA ASP A 81 10.57 -17.81 1.10
C ASP A 81 11.20 -18.90 0.21
N ALA A 82 10.39 -19.79 -0.37
CA ALA A 82 10.84 -20.77 -1.35
C ALA A 82 11.14 -20.09 -2.71
N PRO A 83 11.85 -20.77 -3.64
CA PRO A 83 12.07 -20.23 -4.98
C PRO A 83 10.78 -19.74 -5.63
N HIS A 84 10.86 -18.61 -6.31
CA HIS A 84 9.69 -17.93 -6.89
C HIS A 84 8.61 -17.54 -5.86
N ALA A 85 9.01 -17.31 -4.60
CA ALA A 85 8.13 -16.90 -3.51
C ALA A 85 6.96 -17.86 -3.23
N GLY A 86 7.12 -19.15 -3.55
CA GLY A 86 6.05 -20.14 -3.46
C GLY A 86 4.88 -19.89 -4.44
N PHE A 87 5.08 -19.05 -5.46
CA PHE A 87 4.04 -18.76 -6.45
C PHE A 87 3.80 -19.91 -7.43
N THR A 88 4.82 -20.70 -7.72
CA THR A 88 4.74 -21.82 -8.65
C THR A 88 5.63 -22.96 -8.17
N ASP A 89 5.06 -24.16 -8.17
CA ASP A 89 5.67 -25.36 -7.58
C ASP A 89 6.26 -26.33 -8.62
N ALA A 90 6.11 -26.01 -9.92
CA ALA A 90 6.50 -26.93 -10.98
C ALA A 90 8.01 -26.89 -11.22
N ASP A 91 8.66 -28.05 -11.14
CA ASP A 91 10.07 -28.25 -11.50
C ASP A 91 10.35 -27.69 -12.90
N GLY A 92 11.22 -26.68 -12.98
CA GLY A 92 11.57 -26.01 -14.23
C GLY A 92 10.54 -24.99 -14.76
N ALA A 93 9.43 -24.76 -14.06
CA ALA A 93 8.50 -23.69 -14.40
C ALA A 93 9.03 -22.34 -13.90
N LYS A 94 9.22 -21.41 -14.83
CA LYS A 94 9.51 -20.01 -14.52
C LYS A 94 8.19 -19.24 -14.47
N PRO A 95 7.94 -18.40 -13.45
CA PRO A 95 6.79 -17.50 -13.46
C PRO A 95 6.86 -16.59 -14.70
N TRP A 96 5.68 -16.19 -15.19
CA TRP A 96 5.56 -15.35 -16.39
C TRP A 96 6.28 -13.99 -16.26
N MET A 97 6.50 -13.55 -15.03
CA MET A 97 7.26 -12.36 -14.66
C MET A 97 8.16 -12.69 -13.47
N ARG A 98 9.30 -11.98 -13.34
CA ARG A 98 10.19 -12.08 -12.20
C ARG A 98 9.45 -11.78 -10.88
N VAL A 99 9.80 -12.53 -9.83
CA VAL A 99 9.29 -12.29 -8.47
C VAL A 99 10.03 -11.13 -7.81
N HIS A 100 9.38 -10.44 -6.87
CA HIS A 100 10.01 -9.33 -6.15
C HIS A 100 11.22 -9.80 -5.35
N ASP A 101 12.33 -9.07 -5.37
CA ASP A 101 13.58 -9.51 -4.72
C ASP A 101 13.44 -9.61 -3.17
N LEU A 102 12.54 -8.83 -2.58
CA LEU A 102 12.20 -8.88 -1.14
C LEU A 102 11.20 -9.99 -0.73
N TYR A 103 10.93 -10.98 -1.58
CA TYR A 103 10.03 -12.08 -1.19
C TYR A 103 10.47 -12.87 0.05
N PRO A 104 11.78 -13.06 0.35
CA PRO A 104 12.21 -13.71 1.59
C PRO A 104 11.85 -12.90 2.84
N GLU A 105 11.82 -11.56 2.75
CA GLU A 105 11.53 -10.67 3.87
C GLU A 105 10.04 -10.35 4.02
N ILE A 106 9.32 -10.21 2.90
CA ILE A 106 7.90 -9.85 2.82
C ILE A 106 7.16 -11.03 2.18
N ASN A 107 6.54 -11.89 2.97
CA ASN A 107 5.69 -12.95 2.42
C ASN A 107 4.60 -13.34 3.42
N VAL A 108 3.56 -14.00 2.92
CA VAL A 108 2.41 -14.45 3.73
C VAL A 108 2.87 -15.37 4.85
N ALA A 109 3.64 -16.41 4.55
CA ALA A 109 4.04 -17.42 5.53
C ALA A 109 4.79 -16.84 6.73
N LYS A 110 5.68 -15.87 6.50
CA LYS A 110 6.40 -15.15 7.54
C LYS A 110 5.45 -14.25 8.34
N GLN A 111 4.64 -13.42 7.68
CA GLN A 111 3.75 -12.50 8.35
C GLN A 111 2.61 -13.19 9.12
N GLU A 112 2.22 -14.41 8.75
CA GLU A 112 1.31 -15.24 9.54
C GLU A 112 1.87 -15.55 10.94
N ARG A 113 3.18 -15.70 11.06
CA ARG A 113 3.88 -16.07 12.31
C ARG A 113 4.26 -14.86 13.17
N GLU A 114 4.24 -13.66 12.61
CA GLU A 114 4.68 -12.42 13.27
C GLU A 114 3.44 -11.59 13.68
N PRO A 115 3.04 -11.57 14.97
CA PRO A 115 1.80 -10.90 15.40
C PRO A 115 1.73 -9.41 15.07
N ASP A 116 2.88 -8.75 15.01
CA ASP A 116 3.00 -7.32 14.71
C ASP A 116 3.12 -7.04 13.19
N SER A 117 2.85 -8.03 12.35
CA SER A 117 2.97 -7.91 10.89
C SER A 117 1.88 -7.03 10.27
N VAL A 118 2.14 -6.55 9.05
CA VAL A 118 1.18 -5.79 8.25
C VAL A 118 -0.10 -6.62 8.02
N LEU A 119 0.05 -7.93 7.78
CA LEU A 119 -1.07 -8.86 7.61
C LEU A 119 -1.98 -8.92 8.84
N HIS A 120 -1.41 -9.08 10.03
CA HIS A 120 -2.19 -9.12 11.27
C HIS A 120 -2.83 -7.76 11.57
N PHE A 121 -2.13 -6.66 11.30
CA PHE A 121 -2.67 -5.31 11.42
C PHE A 121 -3.89 -5.09 10.50
N TRP A 122 -3.83 -5.53 9.23
CA TRP A 122 -4.99 -5.50 8.33
C TRP A 122 -6.15 -6.32 8.86
N ARG A 123 -5.90 -7.54 9.36
CA ARG A 123 -6.95 -8.38 9.96
C ARG A 123 -7.61 -7.71 11.17
N ALA A 124 -6.83 -7.09 12.03
CA ALA A 124 -7.33 -6.35 13.19
C ALA A 124 -8.21 -5.16 12.76
N LEU A 125 -7.75 -4.36 11.80
CA LEU A 125 -8.51 -3.22 11.27
C LEU A 125 -9.79 -3.64 10.56
N LEU A 126 -9.80 -4.73 9.80
CA LEU A 126 -11.01 -5.24 9.16
C LEU A 126 -12.04 -5.73 10.19
N ARG A 127 -11.59 -6.36 11.28
CA ARG A 127 -12.46 -6.72 12.42
C ARG A 127 -13.04 -5.46 13.07
N LEU A 128 -12.22 -4.44 13.34
CA LEU A 128 -12.64 -3.15 13.89
C LEU A 128 -13.66 -2.46 12.98
N ARG A 129 -13.37 -2.36 11.67
CA ARG A 129 -14.26 -1.78 10.65
C ARG A 129 -15.61 -2.47 10.63
N LYS A 130 -15.62 -3.81 10.69
CA LYS A 130 -16.86 -4.61 10.71
C LYS A 130 -17.64 -4.43 12.02
N HIS A 131 -16.94 -4.37 13.16
CA HIS A 131 -17.56 -4.18 14.46
C HIS A 131 -18.24 -2.81 14.55
N HIS A 132 -17.60 -1.76 14.05
CA HIS A 132 -18.12 -0.38 14.02
C HIS A 132 -18.70 0.02 12.67
N ARG A 133 -19.35 -0.90 11.94
CA ARG A 133 -19.77 -0.69 10.54
C ARG A 133 -20.63 0.57 10.32
N ASP A 134 -21.60 0.86 11.19
CA ASP A 134 -22.47 2.02 10.99
C ASP A 134 -21.68 3.33 11.05
N LEU A 135 -20.62 3.35 11.86
CA LEU A 135 -19.75 4.52 12.04
C LEU A 135 -18.66 4.58 10.96
N LEU A 136 -17.89 3.50 10.77
CA LEU A 136 -16.73 3.49 9.90
C LEU A 136 -17.09 3.30 8.41
N ILE A 137 -18.18 2.61 8.09
CA ILE A 137 -18.64 2.39 6.71
C ILE A 137 -19.68 3.44 6.30
N HIS A 138 -20.59 3.82 7.20
CA HIS A 138 -21.74 4.67 6.88
C HIS A 138 -21.78 6.03 7.60
N GLY A 139 -20.84 6.33 8.49
CA GLY A 139 -20.84 7.58 9.24
C GLY A 139 -20.50 8.80 8.37
N ALA A 140 -21.00 9.97 8.76
CA ALA A 140 -20.62 11.24 8.14
C ALA A 140 -19.13 11.51 8.38
N PHE A 141 -18.48 12.18 7.43
CA PHE A 141 -17.04 12.44 7.41
C PHE A 141 -16.79 13.96 7.49
N ALA A 142 -15.85 14.37 8.33
CA ALA A 142 -15.42 15.76 8.45
C ALA A 142 -13.91 15.82 8.73
N VAL A 143 -13.17 16.61 7.94
CA VAL A 143 -11.74 16.87 8.12
C VAL A 143 -11.55 18.00 9.12
N HIS A 144 -10.45 17.97 9.87
CA HIS A 144 -10.12 18.96 10.92
C HIS A 144 -8.78 19.67 10.69
N ASP A 145 -8.01 19.25 9.69
CA ASP A 145 -6.67 19.75 9.39
C ASP A 145 -6.44 19.98 7.88
N ASP A 146 -7.44 20.47 7.14
CA ASP A 146 -7.43 20.63 5.68
C ASP A 146 -6.19 21.37 5.10
N ALA A 147 -5.52 22.19 5.92
CA ALA A 147 -4.36 22.98 5.50
C ALA A 147 -2.99 22.35 5.83
N ASP A 148 -2.94 21.25 6.59
CA ASP A 148 -1.68 20.59 6.97
C ASP A 148 -1.27 19.54 5.92
N PRO A 149 -0.11 19.68 5.27
CA PRO A 149 0.35 18.69 4.29
C PRO A 149 0.99 17.44 4.92
N HIS A 150 1.20 17.40 6.25
CA HIS A 150 1.92 16.34 6.94
C HIS A 150 1.02 15.39 7.73
N THR A 151 -0.13 15.89 8.19
CA THR A 151 -1.08 15.14 8.99
C THR A 151 -2.42 15.04 8.27
N PHE A 152 -3.20 14.03 8.65
CA PHE A 152 -4.58 13.90 8.20
C PHE A 152 -5.47 13.47 9.36
N VAL A 153 -6.29 14.39 9.82
CA VAL A 153 -7.13 14.29 11.00
C VAL A 153 -8.58 14.51 10.58
N PHE A 154 -9.39 13.47 10.77
CA PHE A 154 -10.81 13.54 10.45
C PHE A 154 -11.65 12.82 11.50
N SER A 155 -12.94 13.12 11.50
CA SER A 155 -13.92 12.44 12.34
C SER A 155 -14.96 11.68 11.51
N LYS A 156 -15.45 10.60 12.09
CA LYS A 156 -16.62 9.84 11.65
C LYS A 156 -17.73 10.03 12.67
N THR A 157 -18.95 10.36 12.24
CA THR A 157 -20.11 10.50 13.14
C THR A 157 -21.30 9.69 12.67
N HIS A 158 -21.98 9.01 13.59
CA HIS A 158 -23.22 8.28 13.32
C HIS A 158 -24.09 8.23 14.58
N GLY A 159 -25.19 8.99 14.58
CA GLY A 159 -26.00 9.17 15.78
C GLY A 159 -25.23 9.92 16.87
N ASP A 160 -25.14 9.32 18.06
CA ASP A 160 -24.39 9.80 19.22
C ASP A 160 -22.92 9.33 19.26
N ARG A 161 -22.50 8.51 18.30
CA ARG A 161 -21.14 7.95 18.22
C ARG A 161 -20.24 8.81 17.34
N THR A 162 -19.01 8.99 17.81
CA THR A 162 -17.94 9.69 17.09
C THR A 162 -16.65 8.89 17.18
N ALA A 163 -15.95 8.73 16.05
CA ALA A 163 -14.56 8.31 16.00
C ALA A 163 -13.71 9.46 15.45
N VAL A 164 -12.49 9.61 15.96
CA VAL A 164 -11.48 10.53 15.44
C VAL A 164 -10.29 9.71 14.98
N VAL A 165 -9.83 9.97 13.77
CA VAL A 165 -8.68 9.31 13.15
C VAL A 165 -7.64 10.38 12.92
N ALA A 166 -6.42 10.15 13.42
CA ALA A 166 -5.28 11.05 13.22
C ALA A 166 -4.12 10.24 12.62
N LEU A 167 -3.60 10.72 11.49
CA LEU A 167 -2.58 10.04 10.71
C LEU A 167 -1.40 10.99 10.52
N ASN A 168 -0.18 10.50 10.76
CA ASN A 168 1.05 11.22 10.48
C ASN A 168 1.72 10.60 9.25
N PHE A 169 1.81 11.35 8.15
CA PHE A 169 2.41 10.91 6.88
C PHE A 169 3.91 11.23 6.80
N THR A 170 4.54 11.56 7.92
CA THR A 170 5.97 11.86 8.00
C THR A 170 6.70 10.86 8.90
N ALA A 171 8.03 10.83 8.80
CA ALA A 171 8.89 10.03 9.67
C ALA A 171 9.15 10.69 11.04
N GLU A 172 8.78 11.96 11.19
CA GLU A 172 9.01 12.75 12.41
C GLU A 172 7.75 12.79 13.27
N ASP A 173 7.90 12.90 14.58
CA ASP A 173 6.76 13.14 15.47
C ASP A 173 6.08 14.47 15.14
N ARG A 174 4.75 14.44 14.97
CA ARG A 174 3.93 15.61 14.67
C ARG A 174 2.86 15.80 15.73
N PRO A 175 2.78 16.99 16.37
CA PRO A 175 1.66 17.30 17.23
C PRO A 175 0.39 17.47 16.38
N VAL A 176 -0.74 16.95 16.85
CA VAL A 176 -2.05 17.11 16.20
C VAL A 176 -3.04 17.74 17.16
N THR A 177 -3.89 18.62 16.65
CA THR A 177 -5.03 19.15 17.41
C THR A 177 -6.24 18.28 17.11
N LEU A 178 -6.78 17.63 18.14
CA LEU A 178 -7.97 16.80 17.98
C LEU A 178 -9.24 17.68 18.09
N PRO A 179 -10.32 17.35 17.34
CA PRO A 179 -11.60 18.02 17.50
C PRO A 179 -12.17 17.81 18.91
N ALA A 180 -12.89 18.81 19.41
CA ALA A 180 -13.54 18.76 20.72
C ALA A 180 -14.73 17.78 20.70
N VAL A 181 -14.47 16.51 21.03
CA VAL A 181 -15.47 15.45 21.14
C VAL A 181 -15.65 15.08 22.61
N LYS A 182 -16.89 15.15 23.11
CA LYS A 182 -17.20 14.82 24.51
C LYS A 182 -16.95 13.34 24.77
N GLY A 183 -16.15 13.02 25.80
CA GLY A 183 -15.89 11.64 26.21
C GLY A 183 -14.94 10.87 25.30
N LEU A 184 -14.11 11.57 24.50
CA LEU A 184 -13.08 10.94 23.69
C LEU A 184 -12.17 10.07 24.58
N ARG A 185 -12.11 8.77 24.29
CA ARG A 185 -11.11 7.84 24.86
C ARG A 185 -10.10 7.55 23.76
N GLY A 186 -8.83 7.81 24.01
CA GLY A 186 -7.76 7.51 23.07
C GLY A 186 -7.28 6.07 23.24
N GLU A 187 -7.27 5.31 22.14
CA GLU A 187 -6.47 4.10 22.02
C GLU A 187 -5.32 4.41 21.05
N VAL A 188 -4.09 4.32 21.55
CA VAL A 188 -2.89 4.50 20.73
C VAL A 188 -2.50 3.15 20.16
N GLY A 189 -2.81 2.91 18.88
CA GLY A 189 -2.03 2.08 17.96
C GLY A 189 -1.63 0.64 18.34
N GLN A 190 -2.10 0.08 19.46
CA GLN A 190 -1.93 -1.33 19.80
C GLN A 190 -3.27 -2.03 19.58
N LEU A 191 -3.52 -2.40 18.34
CA LEU A 191 -4.55 -3.35 17.94
C LEU A 191 -3.92 -4.71 17.67
#